data_AF-A0A316S522-F1
#
_entry.id   AF-A0A316S522-F1
#
_cell.length_a   1.000
_cell.length_b   1.000
_cell.length_c   1.000
_cell.angle_alpha   90.00
_cell.angle_beta   90.00
_cell.angle_gamma   90.00
#
_symmetry.space_group_name_H-M   'P 1'
#
loop_
_entity.id
_entity.type
_entity.pdbx_description
1 polymer ?
#
loop_
_entity_poly.entity_id
_entity_poly.type
_entity_poly.pdbx_seq_one_letter_code
_entity_poly.pdbx_strand_id
1 'polypeptide(L)'
;MAFMTACGSNKVKPPELERNTELAQPVDSGNQTGGDTVVDDVLANERDEGEIIHEGFRAIYVQVFEPQGLNCFQNADAKGNERLVLSETSSQVEYVLFDRRSANEKCLLYVRYRADKDADGTWSPADAQILDIYAYDEDSGTVVASGKKSWSDPGTQEFRDLTGE
;
A
#
# COMPACT_ATOMS: atom_id res chain seq x y z
N MET A 1 -17.74 15.16 -1.92
CA MET A 1 -17.78 13.91 -2.71
C MET A 1 -16.53 13.11 -2.40
N ALA A 2 -16.65 11.89 -1.87
CA ALA A 2 -15.53 10.96 -1.85
C ALA A 2 -15.39 10.35 -3.25
N PHE A 3 -14.21 10.42 -3.85
CA PHE A 3 -13.92 9.77 -5.13
C PHE A 3 -13.85 8.26 -4.87
N MET A 4 -14.81 7.51 -5.41
CA MET A 4 -14.79 6.04 -5.37
C MET A 4 -13.99 5.56 -6.57
N THR A 5 -12.75 5.11 -6.34
CA THR A 5 -11.92 4.49 -7.38
C THR A 5 -12.09 2.98 -7.30
N ALA A 6 -12.67 2.38 -8.33
CA ALA A 6 -12.68 0.92 -8.48
C ALA A 6 -11.24 0.44 -8.73
N CYS A 7 -10.80 -0.65 -8.09
CA CYS A 7 -9.42 -1.13 -8.21
C CYS A 7 -9.08 -1.78 -9.57
N GLY A 8 -9.95 -1.61 -10.57
CA GLY A 8 -9.83 -2.27 -11.87
C GLY A 8 -8.58 -1.86 -12.64
N SER A 9 -7.91 -2.86 -13.23
CA SER A 9 -6.73 -2.73 -14.08
C SER A 9 -6.96 -1.81 -15.28
N ASN A 10 -6.68 -0.51 -15.13
CA ASN A 10 -6.40 0.33 -16.27
C ASN A 10 -5.00 -0.07 -16.78
N LYS A 11 -4.93 -0.86 -17.86
CA LYS A 11 -3.67 -1.17 -18.53
C LYS A 11 -3.13 0.08 -19.21
N VAL A 12 -2.58 1.01 -18.43
CA VAL A 12 -1.73 2.07 -18.97
C VAL A 12 -0.36 1.45 -19.21
N LYS A 13 -0.04 1.24 -20.49
CA LYS A 13 1.32 0.95 -20.95
C LYS A 13 2.25 2.01 -20.31
N PRO A 14 3.33 1.65 -19.59
CA PRO A 14 4.25 2.65 -19.06
C PRO A 14 4.76 3.52 -20.23
N PRO A 15 4.85 4.85 -20.07
CA PRO A 15 5.40 5.69 -21.09
C PRO A 15 6.83 5.24 -21.38
N GLU A 16 7.10 4.92 -22.64
CA GLU A 16 8.41 4.59 -23.15
C GLU A 16 9.29 5.83 -22.97
N LEU A 17 10.26 5.73 -22.05
CA LEU A 17 11.19 6.82 -21.76
C LEU A 17 12.13 6.98 -22.95
N GLU A 18 11.75 7.80 -23.93
CA GLU A 18 12.65 8.14 -25.04
C GLU A 18 13.83 8.92 -24.48
N ARG A 19 15.02 8.27 -24.44
CA ARG A 19 16.29 8.91 -24.13
C ARG A 19 16.73 9.79 -25.31
N ASN A 20 16.33 11.04 -25.29
CA ASN A 20 16.96 12.09 -26.07
C ASN A 20 18.34 12.40 -25.47
N THR A 21 19.35 11.80 -26.10
CA THR A 21 20.76 12.08 -25.88
C THR A 21 21.12 13.27 -26.76
N GLU A 22 21.25 14.47 -26.20
CA GLU A 22 21.85 15.60 -26.93
C GLU A 22 23.00 16.21 -26.12
N LEU A 23 24.13 16.33 -26.82
CA LEU A 23 25.46 16.70 -26.39
C LEU A 23 25.53 18.09 -25.73
N ALA A 24 26.39 18.19 -24.72
CA ALA A 24 26.84 19.41 -24.08
C ALA A 24 27.39 20.46 -25.06
N GLN A 25 27.15 21.74 -24.74
CA GLN A 25 28.05 22.86 -25.08
C GLN A 25 28.19 23.80 -23.87
N PRO A 26 29.40 24.36 -23.60
CA PRO A 26 29.70 25.09 -22.38
C PRO A 26 29.42 26.59 -22.52
N VAL A 27 28.98 27.26 -21.45
CA VAL A 27 29.10 28.73 -21.35
C VAL A 27 29.76 29.10 -20.02
N ASP A 28 30.79 29.92 -20.15
CA ASP A 28 31.69 30.40 -19.09
C ASP A 28 31.23 31.74 -18.50
N SER A 29 31.42 31.85 -17.19
CA SER A 29 31.65 33.01 -16.32
C SER A 29 30.80 34.29 -16.38
N GLY A 30 30.19 34.61 -15.23
CA GLY A 30 29.63 35.93 -14.90
C GLY A 30 29.14 36.05 -13.45
N ASN A 31 30.09 36.21 -12.52
CA ASN A 31 30.02 36.54 -11.08
C ASN A 31 28.83 37.43 -10.60
N GLN A 32 28.14 37.06 -9.51
CA GLN A 32 28.14 37.78 -8.21
C GLN A 32 27.11 37.24 -7.17
N THR A 33 27.68 36.71 -6.08
CA THR A 33 27.32 36.91 -4.66
C THR A 33 25.92 36.57 -4.13
N GLY A 34 25.86 35.48 -3.36
CA GLY A 34 24.95 35.37 -2.21
C GLY A 34 24.76 33.93 -1.68
N GLY A 35 25.47 33.59 -0.60
CA GLY A 35 24.98 32.63 0.39
C GLY A 35 25.37 31.15 0.22
N ASP A 36 26.45 30.78 0.90
CA ASP A 36 26.55 29.64 1.83
C ASP A 36 26.22 28.22 1.34
N THR A 37 27.31 27.45 1.22
CA THR A 37 27.42 25.99 1.33
C THR A 37 26.54 25.12 0.44
N VAL A 38 27.19 24.58 -0.60
CA VAL A 38 26.86 23.31 -1.23
C VAL A 38 26.67 22.22 -0.15
N VAL A 39 25.43 21.86 0.14
CA VAL A 39 25.13 20.50 0.58
C VAL A 39 25.00 19.67 -0.69
N ASP A 40 26.09 18.99 -1.01
CA ASP A 40 26.06 17.79 -1.83
C ASP A 40 25.25 16.76 -1.02
N ASP A 41 23.93 16.79 -1.17
CA ASP A 41 23.06 15.77 -0.61
C ASP A 41 22.61 14.91 -1.78
N VAL A 42 23.32 13.79 -1.92
CA VAL A 42 22.90 12.61 -2.67
C VAL A 42 21.41 12.46 -2.47
N LEU A 43 20.59 12.80 -3.48
CA LEU A 43 19.17 12.50 -3.49
C LEU A 43 19.05 10.98 -3.46
N ALA A 44 19.05 10.42 -2.25
CA ALA A 44 18.58 9.09 -1.99
C ALA A 44 17.17 9.05 -2.58
N ASN A 45 17.05 8.20 -3.57
CA ASN A 45 15.87 7.79 -4.27
C ASN A 45 14.91 7.02 -3.34
N GLU A 46 14.56 7.65 -2.22
CA GLU A 46 13.54 7.18 -1.29
C GLU A 46 12.20 7.24 -2.02
N ARG A 47 11.61 6.06 -2.27
CA ARG A 47 10.27 5.96 -2.83
C ARG A 47 9.28 6.54 -1.81
N ASP A 48 8.27 7.25 -2.30
CA ASP A 48 7.20 7.79 -1.45
C ASP A 48 6.49 6.63 -0.71
N GLU A 49 6.47 6.67 0.62
CA GLU A 49 5.88 5.59 1.42
C GLU A 49 4.40 5.39 1.10
N GLY A 50 3.68 6.47 0.78
CA GLY A 50 2.28 6.41 0.36
C GLY A 50 2.11 5.64 -0.94
N GLU A 51 2.97 5.87 -1.93
CA GLU A 51 2.99 5.12 -3.18
C GLU A 51 3.25 3.62 -2.94
N ILE A 52 4.21 3.28 -2.07
CA ILE A 52 4.52 1.87 -1.74
C ILE A 52 3.34 1.21 -1.00
N ILE A 53 2.69 1.93 -0.07
CA ILE A 53 1.50 1.44 0.63
C ILE A 53 0.37 1.16 -0.37
N HIS A 54 0.18 2.05 -1.35
CA HIS A 54 -0.81 1.88 -2.40
C HIS A 54 -0.50 0.70 -3.34
N GLU A 55 0.78 0.51 -3.69
CA GLU A 55 1.25 -0.68 -4.42
C GLU A 55 0.90 -1.98 -3.70
N GLY A 56 1.11 -2.05 -2.38
CA GLY A 56 0.77 -3.23 -1.61
C GLY A 56 -0.74 -3.51 -1.55
N PHE A 57 -1.60 -2.49 -1.44
CA PHE A 57 -3.06 -2.68 -1.58
C PHE A 57 -3.43 -3.26 -2.94
N ARG A 58 -2.82 -2.75 -4.01
CA ARG A 58 -3.04 -3.25 -5.38
C ARG A 58 -2.55 -4.69 -5.53
N ALA A 59 -1.37 -5.01 -5.02
CA ALA A 59 -0.80 -6.35 -5.06
C ALA A 59 -1.70 -7.36 -4.33
N ILE A 60 -2.17 -7.01 -3.13
CA ILE A 60 -3.11 -7.84 -2.36
C ILE A 60 -4.40 -8.07 -3.14
N TYR A 61 -4.98 -7.03 -3.72
CA TYR A 61 -6.19 -7.20 -4.53
C TYR A 61 -5.96 -8.17 -5.69
N VAL A 62 -4.95 -7.93 -6.53
CA VAL A 62 -4.69 -8.72 -7.73
C VAL A 62 -4.33 -10.17 -7.40
N GLN A 63 -3.51 -10.40 -6.37
CA GLN A 63 -3.02 -11.76 -6.07
C GLN A 63 -4.00 -12.57 -5.23
N VAL A 64 -4.76 -11.92 -4.34
CA VAL A 64 -5.62 -12.62 -3.37
C VAL A 64 -7.08 -12.57 -3.78
N PHE A 65 -7.62 -11.42 -4.15
CA PHE A 65 -9.07 -11.19 -4.23
C PHE A 65 -9.65 -11.15 -5.64
N GLU A 66 -8.91 -10.64 -6.62
CA GLU A 66 -9.30 -10.64 -8.04
C GLU A 66 -9.59 -12.06 -8.56
N PRO A 67 -8.79 -13.10 -8.23
CA PRO A 67 -9.10 -14.48 -8.65
C PRO A 67 -10.39 -15.03 -8.04
N GLN A 68 -10.88 -14.44 -6.95
CA GLN A 68 -12.14 -14.80 -6.30
C GLN A 68 -13.35 -14.06 -6.90
N GLY A 69 -13.13 -13.17 -7.86
CA GLY A 69 -14.19 -12.37 -8.50
C GLY A 69 -14.78 -11.28 -7.61
N LEU A 70 -14.07 -10.88 -6.55
CA LEU A 70 -14.51 -9.81 -5.67
C LEU A 70 -14.27 -8.46 -6.34
N ASN A 71 -15.26 -7.57 -6.26
CA ASN A 71 -15.06 -6.16 -6.60
C ASN A 71 -14.41 -5.45 -5.41
N CYS A 72 -13.62 -4.40 -5.65
CA CYS A 72 -13.19 -3.50 -4.59
C CYS A 72 -13.22 -2.04 -4.99
N PHE A 73 -13.25 -1.20 -3.97
CA PHE A 73 -12.96 0.21 -4.09
C PHE A 73 -12.00 0.61 -2.97
N GLN A 74 -11.15 1.59 -3.26
CA GLN A 74 -10.31 2.22 -2.25
C GLN A 74 -10.94 3.52 -1.77
N ASN A 75 -10.90 3.75 -0.46
CA ASN A 75 -11.26 5.02 0.16
C ASN A 75 -10.30 5.34 1.31
N ALA A 76 -10.43 6.53 1.88
CA ALA A 76 -9.74 6.90 3.10
C ALA A 76 -10.76 7.14 4.22
N ASP A 77 -10.38 6.80 5.46
CA ASP A 77 -11.19 7.16 6.62
C ASP A 77 -11.08 8.65 6.97
N ALA A 78 -11.81 9.08 8.00
CA ALA A 78 -11.79 10.48 8.44
C ALA A 78 -10.41 10.97 8.93
N LYS A 79 -9.46 10.06 9.17
CA LYS A 79 -8.07 10.35 9.55
C LYS A 79 -7.11 10.27 8.36
N GLY A 80 -7.61 9.97 7.16
CA GLY A 80 -6.82 9.82 5.96
C GLY A 80 -6.21 8.44 5.75
N ASN A 81 -6.55 7.44 6.59
CA ASN A 81 -6.00 6.09 6.40
C ASN A 81 -6.70 5.42 5.22
N GLU A 82 -5.92 5.07 4.19
CA GLU A 82 -6.39 4.32 3.03
C GLU A 82 -6.88 2.93 3.42
N ARG A 83 -7.98 2.50 2.81
CA ARG A 83 -8.63 1.21 3.01
C ARG A 83 -9.05 0.66 1.67
N LEU A 84 -8.85 -0.64 1.51
CA LEU A 84 -9.39 -1.42 0.42
C LEU A 84 -10.68 -2.10 0.88
N VAL A 85 -11.84 -1.62 0.44
CA VAL A 85 -13.13 -2.24 0.78
C VAL A 85 -13.41 -3.37 -0.21
N LEU A 86 -13.56 -4.59 0.30
CA LEU A 86 -13.74 -5.83 -0.48
C LEU A 86 -15.20 -6.20 -0.63
N SER A 87 -16.00 -5.93 0.39
CA SER A 87 -17.45 -6.12 0.34
C SER A 87 -18.13 -5.25 1.38
N GLU A 88 -19.34 -4.79 1.04
CA GLU A 88 -20.15 -4.01 1.95
C GLU A 88 -21.62 -4.36 1.75
N THR A 89 -22.26 -4.79 2.83
CA THR A 89 -23.69 -5.11 2.89
C THR A 89 -24.38 -4.16 3.88
N SER A 90 -25.69 -4.36 4.10
CA SER A 90 -26.43 -3.63 5.12
C SER A 90 -26.01 -3.98 6.54
N SER A 91 -25.45 -5.18 6.77
CA SER A 91 -25.12 -5.68 8.11
C SER A 91 -23.62 -5.85 8.36
N GLN A 92 -22.77 -5.71 7.35
CA GLN A 92 -21.35 -6.02 7.47
C GLN A 92 -20.50 -5.28 6.43
N VAL A 93 -19.25 -5.02 6.78
CA VAL A 93 -18.20 -4.56 5.87
C VAL A 93 -16.95 -5.43 6.03
N GLU A 94 -16.32 -5.78 4.91
CA GLU A 94 -14.99 -6.39 4.88
C GLU A 94 -14.01 -5.46 4.17
N TYR A 95 -12.87 -5.21 4.80
CA TYR A 95 -11.87 -4.27 4.30
C TYR A 95 -10.46 -4.70 4.67
N VAL A 96 -9.47 -4.19 3.93
CA VAL A 96 -8.04 -4.30 4.26
C VAL A 96 -7.52 -2.92 4.64
N LEU A 97 -6.68 -2.88 5.67
CA LEU A 97 -6.01 -1.67 6.17
C LEU A 97 -4.50 -1.94 6.27
N PHE A 98 -3.68 -0.95 5.93
CA PHE A 98 -2.26 -0.97 6.25
C PHE A 98 -2.06 -0.84 7.78
N ASP A 99 -1.15 -1.64 8.34
CA ASP A 99 -0.85 -1.63 9.78
C ASP A 99 0.54 -1.06 10.07
N ARG A 100 1.59 -1.72 9.54
CA ARG A 100 3.00 -1.35 9.80
C ARG A 100 3.97 -2.07 8.86
N ARG A 101 5.26 -1.72 8.93
CA ARG A 101 6.36 -2.54 8.39
C ARG A 101 6.61 -3.80 9.25
N SER A 102 7.07 -4.86 8.61
CA SER A 102 7.49 -6.12 9.25
C SER A 102 8.70 -5.93 10.17
N ALA A 103 8.97 -6.90 11.04
CA ALA A 103 10.09 -6.84 11.99
C ALA A 103 11.46 -6.73 11.32
N ASN A 104 11.61 -7.32 10.13
CA ASN A 104 12.82 -7.20 9.31
C ASN A 104 12.78 -6.03 8.30
N GLU A 105 11.75 -5.17 8.35
CA GLU A 105 11.52 -3.99 7.51
C GLU A 105 11.38 -4.21 6.00
N LYS A 106 11.35 -5.48 5.54
CA LYS A 106 11.25 -5.84 4.12
C LYS A 106 9.82 -5.88 3.58
N CYS A 107 8.84 -6.00 4.47
CA CYS A 107 7.45 -6.15 4.08
C CYS A 107 6.56 -5.08 4.70
N LEU A 108 5.51 -4.73 3.99
CA LEU A 108 4.37 -4.00 4.54
C LEU A 108 3.31 -5.00 4.99
N LEU A 109 2.79 -4.81 6.20
CA LEU A 109 1.75 -5.65 6.78
C LEU A 109 0.39 -4.99 6.64
N TYR A 110 -0.57 -5.77 6.14
CA TYR A 110 -1.94 -5.34 5.93
C TYR A 110 -2.90 -6.30 6.63
N VAL A 111 -3.91 -5.77 7.29
CA VAL A 111 -4.87 -6.59 8.04
C VAL A 111 -6.22 -6.57 7.33
N ARG A 112 -6.75 -7.77 7.05
CA ARG A 112 -8.12 -7.94 6.60
C ARG A 112 -9.03 -8.01 7.81
N TYR A 113 -9.98 -7.09 7.85
CA TYR A 113 -10.98 -6.99 8.90
C TYR A 113 -12.38 -7.30 8.37
N ARG A 114 -13.24 -7.66 9.32
CA ARG A 114 -14.69 -7.72 9.14
C ARG A 114 -15.37 -7.06 10.33
N ALA A 115 -16.19 -6.06 10.07
CA ALA A 115 -16.97 -5.39 11.10
C ALA A 115 -18.46 -5.56 10.81
N ASP A 116 -19.22 -5.89 11.84
CA ASP A 116 -20.68 -5.88 11.76
C ASP A 116 -21.18 -4.44 11.87
N LYS A 117 -22.29 -4.17 11.19
CA LYS A 117 -22.96 -2.87 11.18
C LYS A 117 -24.18 -2.89 12.07
N ASP A 118 -24.37 -1.78 12.76
CA ASP A 118 -25.60 -1.47 13.47
C ASP A 118 -26.76 -1.26 12.48
N ALA A 119 -27.99 -1.23 13.00
CA ALA A 119 -29.20 -1.09 12.18
C ALA A 119 -29.25 0.23 11.38
N ASP A 120 -28.50 1.25 11.80
CA ASP A 120 -28.35 2.52 11.10
C ASP A 120 -27.19 2.53 10.08
N GLY A 121 -26.50 1.39 9.90
CA GLY A 121 -25.40 1.20 8.99
C GLY A 121 -24.03 1.67 9.51
N THR A 122 -23.98 2.20 10.73
CA THR A 122 -22.71 2.55 11.39
C THR A 122 -21.96 1.30 11.83
N TRP A 123 -20.65 1.40 11.96
CA TRP A 123 -19.79 0.31 12.42
C TRP A 123 -18.52 0.87 13.04
N SER A 124 -17.88 0.06 13.87
CA SER A 124 -16.70 0.43 14.63
C SER A 124 -15.52 -0.46 14.24
N PRO A 125 -14.36 0.10 13.84
CA PRO A 125 -13.15 -0.68 13.64
C PRO A 125 -12.66 -1.40 14.91
N ALA A 126 -13.04 -0.92 16.11
CA ALA A 126 -12.63 -1.54 17.37
C ALA A 126 -13.30 -2.90 17.60
N ASP A 127 -14.47 -3.12 17.01
CA ASP A 127 -15.24 -4.36 17.10
C ASP A 127 -14.98 -5.29 15.91
N ALA A 128 -14.05 -4.90 15.04
CA ALA A 128 -13.74 -5.66 13.84
C ALA A 128 -12.96 -6.94 14.16
N GLN A 129 -13.36 -8.04 13.54
CA GLN A 129 -12.66 -9.31 13.59
C GLN A 129 -11.51 -9.33 12.57
N ILE A 130 -10.34 -9.81 12.98
CA ILE A 130 -9.24 -10.11 12.06
C ILE A 130 -9.60 -11.38 11.27
N LEU A 131 -9.66 -11.24 9.95
CA LEU A 131 -9.85 -12.34 9.02
C LEU A 131 -8.54 -12.88 8.47
N ASP A 132 -7.53 -12.04 8.27
CA ASP A 132 -6.16 -12.44 7.93
C ASP A 132 -5.20 -11.26 8.09
N ILE A 133 -3.91 -11.55 8.04
CA ILE A 133 -2.84 -10.56 7.86
C ILE A 133 -2.02 -10.95 6.64
N TYR A 134 -1.75 -10.00 5.76
CA TYR A 134 -0.95 -10.18 4.56
C TYR A 134 0.38 -9.44 4.68
N ALA A 135 1.46 -10.09 4.25
CA ALA A 135 2.75 -9.45 4.03
C ALA A 135 2.92 -9.18 2.54
N TYR A 136 3.20 -7.93 2.19
CA TYR A 136 3.64 -7.52 0.86
C TYR A 136 5.16 -7.29 0.89
N ASP A 137 5.91 -8.10 0.16
CA ASP A 137 7.37 -7.94 0.02
C ASP A 137 7.67 -6.88 -1.04
N GLU A 138 8.33 -5.79 -0.64
CA GLU A 138 8.55 -4.62 -1.50
C GLU A 138 9.45 -4.91 -2.71
N ASP A 139 10.40 -5.84 -2.55
CA ASP A 139 11.41 -6.12 -3.56
C ASP A 139 10.86 -7.03 -4.67
N SER A 140 10.14 -8.08 -4.28
CA SER A 140 9.58 -9.08 -5.21
C SER A 140 8.16 -8.76 -5.67
N GLY A 141 7.43 -7.93 -4.93
CA GLY A 141 6.01 -7.67 -5.13
C GLY A 141 5.10 -8.83 -4.70
N THR A 142 5.63 -9.81 -3.98
CA THR A 142 4.88 -11.02 -3.56
C THR A 142 3.96 -10.72 -2.37
N VAL A 143 2.79 -11.34 -2.35
CA VAL A 143 1.86 -11.30 -1.21
C VAL A 143 1.76 -12.67 -0.54
N VAL A 144 2.02 -12.73 0.76
CA VAL A 144 1.87 -13.94 1.59
C VAL A 144 0.78 -13.75 2.64
N ALA A 145 -0.17 -14.68 2.69
CA ALA A 145 -1.17 -14.73 3.76
C ALA A 145 -0.59 -15.41 5.01
N SER A 146 -0.75 -14.76 6.15
CA SER A 146 -0.31 -15.27 7.44
C SER A 146 -1.18 -16.41 7.96
N GLY A 147 -2.46 -16.46 7.57
CA GLY A 147 -3.47 -17.35 8.15
C GLY A 147 -3.92 -16.93 9.56
N LYS A 148 -3.43 -15.80 10.09
CA LYS A 148 -3.73 -15.31 11.44
C LYS A 148 -5.18 -14.85 11.54
N LYS A 149 -5.90 -15.25 12.59
CA LYS A 149 -7.23 -14.73 12.97
C LYS A 149 -7.16 -13.87 14.23
N SER A 150 -5.98 -13.74 14.83
CA SER A 150 -5.67 -12.86 15.95
C SER A 150 -4.22 -12.36 15.91
N TRP A 151 -3.93 -11.27 16.62
CA TRP A 151 -2.57 -10.78 16.81
C TRP A 151 -1.65 -11.79 17.49
N SER A 152 -2.17 -12.60 18.41
CA SER A 152 -1.42 -13.64 19.11
C SER A 152 -1.15 -14.92 18.30
N ASP A 153 -1.83 -15.11 17.16
CA ASP A 153 -1.61 -16.30 16.35
C ASP A 153 -0.20 -16.29 15.75
N PRO A 154 0.56 -17.40 15.72
CA PRO A 154 1.91 -17.37 15.18
C PRO A 154 1.96 -17.21 13.65
N GLY A 155 0.84 -17.43 12.94
CA GLY A 155 0.77 -17.45 11.48
C GLY A 155 1.46 -18.67 10.84
N THR A 156 1.60 -18.65 9.51
CA THR A 156 2.33 -19.67 8.75
C THR A 156 3.85 -19.49 8.90
N GLN A 157 4.61 -20.57 8.65
CA GLN A 157 6.07 -20.50 8.65
C GLN A 157 6.59 -19.57 7.55
N GLU A 158 6.01 -19.68 6.35
CA GLU A 158 6.35 -18.83 5.21
C GLU A 158 6.20 -17.33 5.54
N PHE A 159 5.11 -16.95 6.20
CA PHE A 159 4.89 -15.58 6.62
C PHE A 159 5.96 -15.12 7.62
N ARG A 160 6.26 -15.91 8.67
CA ARG A 160 7.30 -15.57 9.65
C ARG A 160 8.69 -15.45 9.05
N ASP A 161 9.06 -16.38 8.16
CA ASP A 161 10.35 -16.35 7.47
C ASP A 161 10.48 -15.09 6.61
N LEU A 162 9.40 -14.68 5.96
CA LEU A 162 9.34 -13.49 5.13
C LEU A 162 9.38 -12.20 5.96
N THR A 163 8.68 -12.14 7.10
CA THR A 163 8.51 -10.92 7.92
C THR A 163 9.52 -10.77 9.06
N GLY A 164 10.23 -11.85 9.42
CA GLY A 164 11.12 -11.89 10.57
C GLY A 164 10.40 -11.93 11.93
N GLU A 165 9.14 -12.40 11.97
CA GLU A 165 8.33 -12.56 13.20
C GLU A 165 8.51 -13.90 13.92
#